data_AF-A0AAI8VC62-F1
#
_entry.id   AF-A0AAI8VC62-F1
#
_cell.length_a   1.000
_cell.length_b   1.000
_cell.length_c   1.000
_cell.angle_alpha   90.00
_cell.angle_beta   90.00
_cell.angle_gamma   90.00
#
_symmetry.space_group_name_H-M   'P 1'
#
loop_
_entity.id
_entity.type
_entity.pdbx_description
1 polymer ?
#
loop_
_entity_poly.entity_id
_entity_poly.type
_entity_poly.pdbx_seq_one_letter_code
_entity_poly.pdbx_strand_id
1 'polypeptide(L)'
;MEYKLNNRVAIRQCHDPIKSLGLFATEPIAKGSRALQEPALIMHNTRGQAMTEAQDIIESLPMEHKNLVLKMYAGPSDVAPLLPVGHARDHIHPSSKRVENIIRYNAFEGFRTGCMVCAAGAFMNHSCNPNSYLYWNDHAQCVTIQALRPIARDEELTFNYIGDQSIYLTTSKQGQRLQVTDYHRRLLPGLDGPDRTIRSEDHDEAMGLLYEIAELIGEEGQHNLELALTRVEQAHLQQRLGDYYGHREKLRGALVIRQLCPGADHPSCDALVLEMHN
;
A
#
# COMPACT_ATOMS: atom_id res chain seq x y z
N MET A 1 -8.91 24.30 7.48
CA MET A 1 -8.47 23.62 8.72
C MET A 1 -7.22 22.83 8.38
N GLU A 2 -6.16 22.96 9.18
CA GLU A 2 -4.89 22.24 8.98
C GLU A 2 -4.54 21.52 10.29
N TYR A 3 -4.22 20.23 10.22
CA TYR A 3 -3.70 19.45 11.34
C TYR A 3 -2.31 18.94 10.99
N LYS A 4 -1.27 19.53 11.57
CA LYS A 4 0.11 19.14 11.30
C LYS A 4 0.44 17.84 12.02
N LEU A 5 0.93 16.84 11.27
CA LEU A 5 1.48 15.61 11.86
C LEU A 5 2.97 15.78 12.19
N ASN A 6 3.70 16.51 11.33
CA ASN A 6 5.08 16.92 11.58
C ASN A 6 5.41 18.18 10.75
N ASN A 7 6.70 18.50 10.59
CA ASN A 7 7.16 19.64 9.80
C ASN A 7 7.02 19.46 8.27
N ARG A 8 6.78 18.22 7.81
CA ARG A 8 6.74 17.81 6.40
C ARG A 8 5.36 17.53 5.85
N VAL A 9 4.42 17.13 6.71
CA VAL A 9 3.09 16.73 6.29
C VAL A 9 2.00 17.22 7.24
N ALA A 10 0.86 17.58 6.66
CA ALA A 10 -0.33 18.01 7.38
C ALA A 10 -1.61 17.50 6.71
N ILE A 11 -2.63 17.23 7.52
CA ILE A 11 -3.97 16.87 7.05
C ILE A 11 -4.72 18.15 6.73
N ARG A 12 -5.29 18.22 5.53
CA ARG A 12 -6.08 19.37 5.03
C ARG A 12 -7.32 18.88 4.29
N GLN A 13 -8.27 19.80 4.08
CA GLN A 13 -9.39 19.57 3.18
C GLN A 13 -8.86 19.39 1.75
N CYS A 14 -9.30 18.34 1.06
CA CYS A 14 -8.98 18.17 -0.35
C CYS A 14 -9.81 19.16 -1.20
N HIS A 15 -9.23 19.65 -2.30
CA HIS A 15 -9.94 20.52 -3.24
C HIS A 15 -10.93 19.74 -4.12
N ASP A 16 -10.73 18.43 -4.27
CA ASP A 16 -11.63 17.55 -4.99
C ASP A 16 -12.91 17.32 -4.14
N PRO A 17 -14.11 17.69 -4.63
CA PRO A 17 -15.35 17.59 -3.86
C PRO A 17 -15.76 16.15 -3.53
N ILE A 18 -15.18 15.15 -4.20
CA ILE A 18 -15.42 13.73 -3.92
C ILE A 18 -14.55 13.27 -2.74
N LYS A 19 -13.40 13.92 -2.52
CA LYS A 19 -12.46 13.61 -1.44
C LYS A 19 -12.73 14.53 -0.24
N SER A 20 -12.75 13.95 0.96
CA SER A 20 -12.94 14.75 2.18
C SER A 20 -11.62 15.40 2.60
N LEU A 21 -10.81 14.67 3.36
CA LEU A 21 -9.49 15.09 3.80
C LEU A 21 -8.40 14.42 2.96
N GLY A 22 -7.23 15.02 2.95
CA GLY A 22 -6.02 14.49 2.34
C GLY A 22 -4.80 14.79 3.20
N LEU A 23 -3.72 14.05 3.01
CA LEU A 23 -2.41 14.34 3.58
C LEU A 23 -1.60 15.14 2.57
N PHE A 24 -1.05 16.28 2.95
CA PHE A 24 -0.35 17.19 2.04
C PHE A 24 1.04 17.53 2.55
N ALA A 25 1.97 17.70 1.61
CA ALA A 25 3.32 18.14 1.92
C ALA A 25 3.32 19.62 2.36
N THR A 26 3.97 19.94 3.47
CA THR A 26 4.13 21.32 3.97
C THR A 26 5.44 21.96 3.48
N GLU A 27 6.36 21.15 2.98
CA GLU A 27 7.62 21.53 2.34
C GLU A 27 7.96 20.52 1.22
N PRO A 28 8.86 20.84 0.28
CA PRO A 28 9.31 19.87 -0.72
C PRO A 28 9.94 18.63 -0.09
N ILE A 29 9.54 17.44 -0.56
CA ILE A 29 10.05 16.15 -0.07
C ILE A 29 10.85 15.48 -1.20
N ALA A 30 12.10 15.14 -0.92
CA ALA A 30 12.97 14.49 -1.89
C ALA A 30 12.55 13.02 -2.12
N LYS A 31 12.78 12.52 -3.35
CA LYS A 31 12.63 11.09 -3.66
C LYS A 31 13.48 10.24 -2.70
N GLY A 32 12.92 9.13 -2.23
CA GLY A 32 13.62 8.20 -1.34
C GLY A 32 13.82 8.75 0.08
N SER A 33 13.16 9.85 0.45
CA SER A 33 13.18 10.36 1.81
C SER A 33 11.91 10.00 2.57
N ARG A 34 12.07 9.86 3.89
CA ARG A 34 10.95 9.65 4.82
C ARG A 34 10.18 10.95 5.00
N ALA A 35 8.90 10.91 4.66
CA ALA A 35 7.96 12.02 4.86
C ALA A 35 7.43 12.05 6.30
N LEU A 36 7.14 10.88 6.86
CA LEU A 36 6.58 10.72 8.20
C LEU A 36 6.98 9.37 8.81
N GLN A 37 7.14 9.35 10.12
CA GLN A 37 7.13 8.15 10.95
C GLN A 37 6.19 8.41 12.13
N GLU A 38 5.24 7.51 12.36
CA GLU A 38 4.28 7.63 13.45
C GLU A 38 3.95 6.27 14.08
N PRO A 39 3.68 6.22 15.39
CA PRO A 39 3.16 4.99 16.00
C PRO A 39 1.78 4.66 15.43
N ALA A 40 1.43 3.38 15.44
CA ALA A 40 0.05 2.99 15.21
C ALA A 40 -0.85 3.51 16.35
N LEU A 41 -2.03 4.03 16.01
CA LEU A 41 -3.04 4.42 16.98
C LEU A 41 -3.75 3.19 17.55
N ILE A 42 -4.03 2.20 16.69
CA ILE A 42 -4.60 0.91 17.05
C ILE A 42 -3.70 -0.16 16.45
N MET A 43 -3.36 -1.17 17.24
CA MET A 43 -2.62 -2.35 16.79
C MET A 43 -3.30 -3.60 17.35
N HIS A 44 -3.46 -4.62 16.49
CA HIS A 44 -4.07 -5.89 16.86
C HIS A 44 -3.52 -7.01 15.99
N ASN A 45 -3.69 -8.26 16.41
CA ASN A 45 -3.17 -9.41 15.65
C ASN A 45 -3.88 -9.57 14.30
N THR A 46 -5.19 -9.32 14.25
CA THR A 46 -6.00 -9.42 13.03
C THR A 46 -7.05 -8.31 12.97
N ARG A 47 -7.47 -7.96 11.75
CA ARG A 47 -8.57 -6.99 11.55
C ARG A 47 -9.88 -7.47 12.19
N GLY A 48 -10.19 -8.77 12.10
CA GLY A 48 -11.40 -9.34 12.67
C GLY A 48 -11.47 -9.23 14.20
N GLN A 49 -10.34 -9.46 14.88
CA GLN A 49 -10.26 -9.29 16.34
C GLN A 49 -10.38 -7.81 16.72
N ALA A 50 -9.65 -6.92 16.03
CA ALA A 50 -9.76 -5.48 16.26
C ALA A 50 -11.21 -4.97 16.11
N MET A 51 -11.94 -5.48 15.11
CA MET A 51 -13.35 -5.16 14.89
C MET A 51 -14.27 -5.69 16.00
N THR A 52 -13.98 -6.88 16.53
CA THR A 52 -14.78 -7.50 17.61
C THR A 52 -14.59 -6.74 18.93
N GLU A 53 -13.37 -6.27 19.18
CA GLU A 53 -12.96 -5.56 20.40
C GLU A 53 -13.03 -4.02 20.24
N ALA A 54 -13.71 -3.53 19.19
CA ALA A 54 -13.70 -2.11 18.81
C ALA A 54 -14.11 -1.16 19.94
N GLN A 55 -15.05 -1.59 20.80
CA GLN A 55 -15.48 -0.81 21.95
C GLN A 55 -14.38 -0.66 23.01
N ASP A 56 -13.75 -1.77 23.39
CA ASP A 56 -12.69 -1.78 24.40
C ASP A 56 -11.47 -1.00 23.91
N ILE A 57 -11.16 -1.11 22.60
CA ILE A 57 -10.11 -0.33 21.95
C ILE A 57 -10.42 1.17 22.05
N ILE A 58 -11.61 1.62 21.61
CA ILE A 58 -11.89 3.06 21.64
C ILE A 58 -11.91 3.58 23.08
N GLU A 59 -12.44 2.83 24.05
CA GLU A 59 -12.50 3.24 25.44
C GLU A 59 -11.12 3.43 26.07
N SER A 60 -10.19 2.52 25.77
CA SER A 60 -8.81 2.54 26.28
C SER A 60 -7.89 3.57 25.61
N LEU A 61 -8.27 4.11 24.44
CA LEU A 61 -7.44 5.10 23.74
C LEU A 61 -7.32 6.43 24.51
N PRO A 62 -6.12 7.05 24.54
CA PRO A 62 -5.94 8.43 24.99
C PRO A 62 -6.90 9.38 24.27
N MET A 63 -7.38 10.41 24.96
CA MET A 63 -8.40 11.33 24.42
C MET A 63 -8.00 11.94 23.08
N GLU A 64 -6.73 12.30 22.92
CA GLU A 64 -6.19 12.84 21.66
C GLU A 64 -6.28 11.82 20.49
N HIS A 65 -5.94 10.56 20.73
CA HIS A 65 -6.03 9.49 19.74
C HIS A 65 -7.49 9.14 19.44
N LYS A 66 -8.34 9.08 20.47
CA LYS A 66 -9.79 8.89 20.34
C LYS A 66 -10.40 9.95 19.43
N ASN A 67 -10.08 11.22 19.66
CA ASN A 67 -10.55 12.33 18.83
C ASN A 67 -10.09 12.24 17.37
N LEU A 68 -8.88 11.73 17.14
CA LEU A 68 -8.35 11.57 15.79
C LEU A 68 -9.00 10.38 15.07
N VAL A 69 -9.11 9.23 15.74
CA VAL A 69 -9.78 8.02 15.23
C VAL A 69 -11.24 8.32 14.88
N LEU A 70 -11.97 9.04 15.74
CA LEU A 70 -13.37 9.37 15.48
C LEU A 70 -13.57 10.33 14.30
N LYS A 71 -12.52 11.01 13.81
CA LYS A 71 -12.56 11.83 12.59
C LYS A 71 -12.30 11.04 11.31
N MET A 72 -11.91 9.77 11.41
CA MET A 72 -11.64 8.91 10.26
C MET A 72 -12.93 8.48 9.57
N TYR A 73 -12.78 8.09 8.31
CA TYR A 73 -13.90 7.65 7.47
C TYR A 73 -14.46 6.31 7.96
N ALA A 74 -15.76 6.26 8.29
CA ALA A 74 -16.44 5.03 8.70
C ALA A 74 -17.39 4.46 7.63
N GLY A 75 -17.20 4.83 6.36
CA GLY A 75 -17.96 4.33 5.22
C GLY A 75 -18.88 5.35 4.56
N PRO A 76 -19.54 4.98 3.44
CA PRO A 76 -20.26 5.94 2.58
C PRO A 76 -21.44 6.64 3.26
N SER A 77 -22.03 5.99 4.27
CA SER A 77 -23.12 6.57 5.07
C SER A 77 -22.62 7.36 6.28
N ASP A 78 -21.30 7.44 6.49
CA ASP A 78 -20.72 8.22 7.58
C ASP A 78 -20.67 9.69 7.18
N VAL A 79 -21.57 10.48 7.77
CA VAL A 79 -21.61 11.93 7.57
C VAL A 79 -20.60 12.67 8.46
N ALA A 80 -19.92 11.97 9.38
CA ALA A 80 -18.98 12.59 10.30
C ALA A 80 -17.86 13.39 9.64
N PRO A 81 -17.23 12.92 8.56
CA PRO A 81 -16.20 13.68 7.86
C PRO A 81 -16.74 14.93 7.15
N LEU A 82 -18.06 14.97 6.87
CA LEU A 82 -18.74 16.05 6.16
C LEU A 82 -19.30 17.14 7.08
N LEU A 83 -19.33 16.90 8.41
CA LEU A 83 -19.84 17.89 9.34
C LEU A 83 -18.83 19.04 9.56
N PRO A 84 -19.31 20.28 9.73
CA PRO A 84 -18.46 21.40 10.12
C PRO A 84 -17.82 21.13 11.48
N VAL A 85 -16.62 21.69 11.68
CA VAL A 85 -15.86 21.59 12.93
C VAL A 85 -16.71 22.12 14.10
N GLY A 86 -16.79 21.36 15.19
CA GLY A 86 -17.50 21.73 16.41
C GLY A 86 -18.31 20.58 16.99
N HIS A 87 -19.15 20.89 17.97
CA HIS A 87 -19.92 19.92 18.76
C HIS A 87 -20.64 18.85 17.94
N ALA A 88 -21.19 19.16 16.77
CA ALA A 88 -21.89 18.18 15.95
C ALA A 88 -20.95 17.11 15.36
N ARG A 89 -19.71 17.47 15.00
CA ARG A 89 -18.67 16.54 14.52
C ARG A 89 -17.95 15.83 15.65
N ASP A 90 -17.66 16.56 16.74
CA ASP A 90 -16.87 16.06 17.86
C ASP A 90 -17.69 15.14 18.81
N HIS A 91 -19.03 15.21 18.75
CA HIS A 91 -19.93 14.33 19.51
C HIS A 91 -20.57 13.21 18.67
N ILE A 92 -20.05 12.93 17.47
CA ILE A 92 -20.52 11.73 16.74
C ILE A 92 -20.15 10.51 17.56
N HIS A 93 -21.21 9.85 18.02
CA HIS A 93 -21.16 8.82 19.04
C HIS A 93 -20.12 7.74 18.67
N PRO A 94 -19.25 7.35 19.61
CA PRO A 94 -18.38 6.18 19.47
C PRO A 94 -19.24 4.91 19.61
N SER A 95 -20.28 4.76 18.77
CA SER A 95 -20.99 3.49 18.72
C SER A 95 -19.99 2.43 18.28
N SER A 96 -20.03 1.26 18.92
CA SER A 96 -19.13 0.16 18.59
C SER A 96 -19.16 -0.16 17.10
N LYS A 97 -20.33 -0.01 16.47
CA LYS A 97 -20.50 -0.20 15.02
C LYS A 97 -19.76 0.83 14.16
N ARG A 98 -19.69 2.10 14.60
CA ARG A 98 -18.93 3.13 13.88
C ARG A 98 -17.43 2.86 14.00
N VAL A 99 -16.95 2.49 15.19
CA VAL A 99 -15.53 2.15 15.39
C VAL A 99 -15.14 0.90 14.60
N GLU A 100 -16.00 -0.13 14.56
CA GLU A 100 -15.81 -1.31 13.70
C GLU A 100 -15.60 -0.88 12.23
N ASN A 101 -16.43 0.04 11.73
CA ASN A 101 -16.29 0.54 10.38
C ASN A 101 -15.03 1.38 10.18
N ILE A 102 -14.63 2.21 11.15
CA ILE A 102 -13.36 2.94 11.08
C ILE A 102 -12.20 1.96 10.92
N ILE A 103 -12.15 0.90 11.74
CA ILE A 103 -11.13 -0.16 11.62
C ILE A 103 -11.22 -0.82 10.25
N ARG A 104 -12.43 -1.19 9.79
CA ARG A 104 -12.65 -1.84 8.49
C ARG A 104 -12.06 -1.04 7.32
N TYR A 105 -12.26 0.28 7.29
CA TYR A 105 -11.89 1.12 6.14
C TYR A 105 -10.48 1.71 6.22
N ASN A 106 -9.90 1.84 7.42
CA ASN A 106 -8.63 2.54 7.61
C ASN A 106 -7.51 1.60 8.08
N ALA A 107 -7.82 0.36 8.46
CA ALA A 107 -6.80 -0.58 8.88
C ALA A 107 -6.09 -1.23 7.69
N PHE A 108 -4.77 -1.17 7.73
CA PHE A 108 -3.90 -1.93 6.83
C PHE A 108 -3.18 -3.04 7.61
N GLU A 109 -2.76 -4.06 6.89
CA GLU A 109 -2.11 -5.23 7.46
C GLU A 109 -0.63 -5.24 7.11
N GLY A 110 0.21 -5.36 8.13
CA GLY A 110 1.65 -5.53 7.99
C GLY A 110 1.99 -7.01 8.00
N PHE A 111 2.92 -7.43 7.15
CA PHE A 111 3.41 -8.81 7.14
C PHE A 111 4.00 -9.13 8.53
N ARG A 112 3.41 -10.11 9.23
CA ARG A 112 3.77 -10.54 10.61
C ARG A 112 3.53 -9.50 11.72
N THR A 113 3.11 -8.28 11.39
CA THR A 113 2.77 -7.23 12.37
C THR A 113 1.30 -7.28 12.81
N GLY A 114 0.42 -7.77 11.93
CA GLY A 114 -1.03 -7.79 12.15
C GLY A 114 -1.73 -6.56 11.58
N CYS A 115 -2.82 -6.15 12.22
CA CYS A 115 -3.72 -5.08 11.80
C CYS A 115 -3.38 -3.78 12.52
N MET A 116 -3.24 -2.67 11.76
CA MET A 116 -2.91 -1.36 12.30
C MET A 116 -3.81 -0.27 11.75
N VAL A 117 -4.18 0.69 12.60
CA VAL A 117 -4.76 1.97 12.19
C VAL A 117 -3.81 3.08 12.62
N CYS A 118 -3.49 4.00 11.72
CA CYS A 118 -2.66 5.16 12.01
C CYS A 118 -3.27 6.42 11.39
N ALA A 119 -2.82 7.60 11.83
CA ALA A 119 -3.41 8.86 11.39
C ALA A 119 -3.16 9.08 9.90
N ALA A 120 -1.90 9.00 9.48
CA ALA A 120 -1.52 9.32 8.13
C ALA A 120 -2.15 8.36 7.11
N GLY A 121 -2.16 7.05 7.38
CA GLY A 121 -2.81 6.06 6.53
C GLY A 121 -4.31 6.31 6.35
N ALA A 122 -5.00 6.73 7.40
CA ALA A 122 -6.44 7.02 7.37
C ALA A 122 -6.82 8.29 6.58
N PHE A 123 -5.88 9.20 6.35
CA PHE A 123 -6.13 10.47 5.67
C PHE A 123 -5.39 10.61 4.33
N MET A 124 -4.55 9.65 3.94
CA MET A 124 -3.96 9.63 2.61
C MET A 124 -4.97 9.09 1.61
N ASN A 125 -5.13 9.79 0.48
CA ASN A 125 -6.03 9.36 -0.58
C ASN A 125 -5.39 8.33 -1.52
N HIS A 126 -6.25 7.58 -2.21
CA HIS A 126 -5.83 6.62 -3.21
C HIS A 126 -5.30 7.31 -4.48
N SER A 127 -4.22 6.75 -5.03
CA SER A 127 -3.83 6.93 -6.43
C SER A 127 -3.30 5.61 -6.99
N CYS A 128 -3.70 5.25 -8.22
CA CYS A 128 -3.10 4.14 -8.96
C CYS A 128 -1.66 4.43 -9.41
N ASN A 129 -1.26 5.71 -9.43
CA ASN A 129 0.11 6.17 -9.64
C ASN A 129 0.55 7.00 -8.42
N PRO A 130 0.82 6.36 -7.27
CA PRO A 130 1.07 7.06 -6.03
C PRO A 130 2.44 7.74 -6.02
N ASN A 131 2.55 8.84 -5.29
CA ASN A 131 3.83 9.52 -5.07
C ASN A 131 4.53 9.11 -3.78
N SER A 132 3.88 8.28 -2.97
CA SER A 132 4.41 7.79 -1.69
C SER A 132 4.00 6.36 -1.40
N TYR A 133 4.71 5.72 -0.49
CA TYR A 133 4.46 4.36 -0.04
C TYR A 133 4.33 4.35 1.49
N LEU A 134 3.29 3.68 1.99
CA LEU A 134 2.99 3.53 3.41
C LEU A 134 3.31 2.09 3.82
N TYR A 135 4.13 1.90 4.85
CA TYR A 135 4.50 0.57 5.34
C TYR A 135 4.76 0.57 6.84
N TRP A 136 4.74 -0.61 7.43
CA TRP A 136 5.24 -0.82 8.79
C TRP A 136 6.76 -1.02 8.77
N ASN A 137 7.49 -0.19 9.49
CA ASN A 137 8.93 -0.30 9.64
C ASN A 137 9.26 -1.07 10.92
N ASP A 138 9.68 -2.33 10.77
CA ASP A 138 9.99 -3.20 11.90
C ASP A 138 11.17 -2.72 12.73
N HIS A 139 12.17 -2.06 12.12
CA HIS A 139 13.30 -1.53 12.88
C HIS A 139 12.87 -0.35 13.77
N ALA A 140 12.02 0.54 13.25
CA ALA A 140 11.56 1.72 13.97
C ALA A 140 10.27 1.48 14.78
N GLN A 141 9.64 0.30 14.64
CA GLN A 141 8.37 -0.06 15.26
C GLN A 141 7.29 1.01 15.03
N CYS A 142 7.18 1.49 13.80
CA CYS A 142 6.25 2.56 13.44
C CYS A 142 5.80 2.49 11.98
N VAL A 143 4.68 3.14 11.70
CA VAL A 143 4.22 3.35 10.33
C VAL A 143 5.10 4.42 9.68
N THR A 144 5.62 4.12 8.50
CA THR A 144 6.53 4.99 7.75
C THR A 144 5.93 5.33 6.40
N ILE A 145 5.98 6.63 6.04
CA ILE A 145 5.67 7.11 4.70
C ILE A 145 6.97 7.48 4.00
N GLN A 146 7.20 6.89 2.84
CA GLN A 146 8.37 7.09 2.01
C GLN A 146 7.98 7.72 0.67
N ALA A 147 8.71 8.74 0.23
CA ALA A 147 8.47 9.37 -1.06
C ALA A 147 9.04 8.53 -2.22
N LEU A 148 8.19 8.20 -3.20
CA LEU A 148 8.59 7.42 -4.38
C LEU A 148 9.18 8.29 -5.51
N ARG A 149 8.86 9.59 -5.48
CA ARG A 149 9.37 10.63 -6.37
C ARG A 149 9.47 11.95 -5.60
N PRO A 150 10.08 13.02 -6.16
CA PRO A 150 9.98 14.34 -5.55
C PRO A 150 8.50 14.74 -5.40
N ILE A 151 8.15 15.27 -4.23
CA ILE A 151 6.81 15.76 -3.90
C ILE A 151 6.93 17.26 -3.63
N ALA A 152 6.19 18.06 -4.38
CA ALA A 152 6.21 19.51 -4.22
C ALA A 152 5.52 19.94 -2.92
N ARG A 153 5.83 21.16 -2.46
CA ARG A 153 5.06 21.79 -1.39
C ARG A 153 3.59 21.86 -1.82
N ASP A 154 2.69 21.60 -0.88
CA ASP A 154 1.23 21.59 -1.05
C ASP A 154 0.69 20.50 -1.99
N GLU A 155 1.54 19.57 -2.44
CA GLU A 155 1.11 18.37 -3.17
C GLU A 155 0.52 17.32 -2.21
N GLU A 156 -0.55 16.66 -2.65
CA GLU A 156 -1.20 15.57 -1.91
C GLU A 156 -0.32 14.32 -1.91
N LEU A 157 -0.03 13.76 -0.74
CA LEU A 157 0.59 12.45 -0.59
C LEU A 157 -0.49 11.38 -0.80
N THR A 158 -0.21 10.46 -1.71
CA THR A 158 -1.11 9.37 -2.09
C THR A 158 -0.40 8.03 -2.03
N PHE A 159 -1.15 6.97 -1.72
CA PHE A 159 -0.70 5.59 -1.80
C PHE A 159 -1.74 4.71 -2.51
N ASN A 160 -1.36 3.46 -2.82
CA ASN A 160 -2.29 2.51 -3.43
C ASN A 160 -3.04 1.72 -2.35
N TYR A 161 -4.37 1.83 -2.31
CA TYR A 161 -5.22 1.12 -1.34
C TYR A 161 -5.33 -0.37 -1.61
N ILE A 162 -5.11 -0.75 -2.86
CA ILE A 162 -5.44 -2.08 -3.36
C ILE A 162 -4.23 -3.04 -3.13
N GLY A 163 -3.07 -2.50 -2.73
CA GLY A 163 -1.85 -3.25 -2.39
C GLY A 163 -1.01 -3.64 -3.60
N ASP A 164 0.17 -4.23 -3.36
CA ASP A 164 1.13 -4.61 -4.40
C ASP A 164 0.60 -5.70 -5.36
N GLN A 165 -0.40 -6.49 -4.93
CA GLN A 165 -0.94 -7.60 -5.71
C GLN A 165 -2.02 -7.20 -6.72
N SER A 166 -2.51 -5.96 -6.65
CA SER A 166 -3.66 -5.50 -7.45
C SER A 166 -3.34 -4.33 -8.37
N ILE A 167 -2.06 -3.95 -8.49
CA ILE A 167 -1.58 -2.92 -9.44
C ILE A 167 -2.02 -3.24 -10.89
N TYR A 168 -2.46 -4.49 -11.12
CA TYR A 168 -2.98 -5.03 -12.37
C TYR A 168 -4.50 -4.92 -12.55
N LEU A 169 -5.27 -4.42 -11.58
CA LEU A 169 -6.73 -4.31 -11.70
C LEU A 169 -7.15 -2.92 -12.24
N THR A 170 -7.01 -2.82 -13.56
CA THR A 170 -7.78 -2.00 -14.54
C THR A 170 -7.77 -0.47 -14.47
N THR A 171 -7.15 0.16 -15.49
CA THR A 171 -7.86 1.07 -16.44
C THR A 171 -7.01 1.43 -17.69
N SER A 172 -7.57 1.17 -18.88
CA SER A 172 -7.46 1.89 -20.17
C SER A 172 -6.15 2.05 -20.97
N LYS A 173 -4.98 1.57 -20.51
CA LYS A 173 -3.81 1.29 -21.41
C LYS A 173 -3.60 -0.21 -21.61
N GLN A 174 -4.71 -0.87 -21.96
CA GLN A 174 -4.95 -2.30 -21.75
C GLN A 174 -4.49 -3.24 -22.88
N GLY A 175 -4.04 -2.76 -24.05
CA GLY A 175 -3.77 -3.64 -25.20
C GLY A 175 -2.69 -4.70 -24.98
N GLN A 176 -1.55 -4.32 -24.39
CA GLN A 176 -0.40 -5.22 -24.17
C GLN A 176 -0.33 -5.79 -22.74
N ARG A 177 -0.77 -5.02 -21.73
CA ARG A 177 -0.78 -5.44 -20.31
C ARG A 177 -1.83 -6.51 -19.97
N LEU A 178 -2.89 -6.66 -20.77
CA LEU A 178 -3.93 -7.69 -20.57
C LEU A 178 -3.42 -9.12 -20.80
N GLN A 179 -2.41 -9.32 -21.65
CA GLN A 179 -1.91 -10.68 -21.93
C GLN A 179 -1.26 -11.30 -20.69
N VAL A 180 -0.48 -10.52 -19.93
CA VAL A 180 0.15 -10.99 -18.68
C VAL A 180 -0.89 -11.16 -17.55
N THR A 181 -1.98 -10.39 -17.54
CA THR A 181 -3.04 -10.50 -16.52
C THR A 181 -3.91 -11.74 -16.75
N ASP A 182 -4.30 -12.01 -17.99
CA ASP A 182 -4.98 -13.25 -18.35
C ASP A 182 -4.09 -14.47 -18.16
N TYR A 183 -2.77 -14.31 -18.29
CA TYR A 183 -1.79 -15.34 -18.01
C TYR A 183 -1.61 -15.59 -16.49
N HIS A 184 -1.54 -14.53 -15.67
CA HIS A 184 -1.55 -14.62 -14.20
C HIS A 184 -2.77 -15.36 -13.67
N ARG A 185 -3.96 -15.07 -14.21
CA ARG A 185 -5.21 -15.75 -13.84
C ARG A 185 -5.20 -17.24 -14.23
N ARG A 186 -4.42 -17.62 -15.25
CA ARG A 186 -4.23 -19.03 -15.68
C ARG A 186 -3.19 -19.79 -14.84
N LEU A 187 -2.27 -19.10 -14.16
CA LEU A 187 -1.14 -19.70 -13.44
C LEU A 187 -1.27 -19.79 -11.92
N LEU A 188 -2.27 -19.13 -11.32
CA LEU A 188 -2.60 -19.26 -9.91
C LEU A 188 -3.63 -20.40 -9.74
N PRO A 189 -3.25 -21.57 -9.20
CA PRO A 189 -4.24 -22.59 -8.86
C PRO A 189 -5.04 -22.07 -7.66
N GLY A 190 -6.31 -21.70 -7.86
CA GLY A 190 -7.19 -21.40 -6.72
C GLY A 190 -8.42 -20.52 -6.90
N LEU A 191 -8.73 -19.98 -8.08
CA LEU A 191 -10.00 -19.24 -8.27
C LEU A 191 -10.65 -19.60 -9.62
N ASP A 192 -11.56 -20.57 -9.56
CA ASP A 192 -12.65 -20.87 -10.49
C ASP A 192 -12.32 -21.18 -11.97
N GLY A 193 -11.55 -22.25 -12.21
CA GLY A 193 -11.48 -22.88 -13.53
C GLY A 193 -11.06 -24.35 -13.47
N PRO A 194 -11.61 -25.22 -14.34
CA PRO A 194 -11.26 -26.64 -14.32
C PRO A 194 -9.79 -26.85 -14.64
N ASP A 195 -9.17 -27.73 -13.85
CA ASP A 195 -7.85 -28.34 -13.99
C ASP A 195 -7.35 -28.39 -15.44
N ARG A 196 -6.61 -27.35 -15.86
CA ARG A 196 -5.87 -27.33 -17.12
C ARG A 196 -4.40 -27.47 -16.78
N THR A 197 -3.80 -28.55 -17.29
CA THR A 197 -2.36 -28.78 -17.24
C THR A 197 -1.65 -27.67 -18.01
N ILE A 198 -0.98 -26.77 -17.29
CA ILE A 198 -0.17 -25.70 -17.87
C ILE A 198 1.01 -26.33 -18.63
N ARG A 199 1.21 -25.97 -19.90
CA ARG A 199 2.28 -26.53 -20.73
C ARG A 199 3.58 -25.71 -20.55
N SER A 200 4.73 -26.27 -20.91
CA SER A 200 6.00 -25.52 -20.88
C SER A 200 5.98 -24.33 -21.86
N GLU A 201 5.32 -24.50 -23.01
CA GLU A 201 5.14 -23.47 -24.04
C GLU A 201 4.43 -22.22 -23.49
N ASP A 202 3.49 -22.42 -22.56
CA ASP A 202 2.82 -21.31 -21.89
C ASP A 202 3.82 -20.50 -21.05
N HIS A 203 4.77 -21.14 -20.37
CA HIS A 203 5.78 -20.47 -19.52
C HIS A 203 6.76 -19.65 -20.35
N ASP A 204 7.16 -20.15 -21.51
CA ASP A 204 8.08 -19.45 -22.42
C ASP A 204 7.43 -18.18 -22.99
N GLU A 205 6.15 -18.24 -23.38
CA GLU A 205 5.41 -17.08 -23.87
C GLU A 205 5.34 -15.98 -22.80
N ALA A 206 5.04 -16.34 -21.55
CA ALA A 206 4.95 -15.37 -20.47
C ALA A 206 6.30 -14.81 -20.03
N MET A 207 7.35 -15.63 -20.03
CA MET A 207 8.70 -15.12 -19.83
C MET A 207 9.06 -14.09 -20.89
N GLY A 208 8.72 -14.35 -22.17
CA GLY A 208 8.88 -13.38 -23.26
C GLY A 208 8.17 -12.06 -23.00
N LEU A 209 6.89 -12.11 -22.61
CA LEU A 209 6.11 -10.90 -22.29
C LEU A 209 6.68 -10.13 -21.09
N LEU A 210 7.13 -10.82 -20.04
CA LEU A 210 7.74 -10.17 -18.88
C LEU A 210 9.08 -9.52 -19.24
N TYR A 211 9.87 -10.11 -20.14
CA TYR A 211 11.08 -9.47 -20.65
C TYR A 211 10.77 -8.19 -21.43
N GLU A 212 9.78 -8.23 -22.33
CA GLU A 212 9.36 -7.05 -23.09
C GLU A 212 8.86 -5.93 -22.14
N ILE A 213 8.06 -6.26 -21.13
CA ILE A 213 7.61 -5.28 -20.13
C ILE A 213 8.79 -4.70 -19.35
N ALA A 214 9.75 -5.54 -18.92
CA ALA A 214 10.92 -5.08 -18.18
C ALA A 214 11.81 -4.15 -19.03
N GLU A 215 11.95 -4.44 -20.32
CA GLU A 215 12.68 -3.58 -21.27
C GLU A 215 11.95 -2.24 -21.46
N LEU A 216 10.64 -2.26 -21.72
CA LEU A 216 9.84 -1.03 -21.88
C LEU A 216 9.92 -0.13 -20.64
N ILE A 217 9.84 -0.70 -19.43
CA ILE A 217 9.99 0.08 -18.19
C ILE A 217 11.45 0.56 -18.00
N GLY A 218 12.42 -0.27 -18.39
CA GLY A 218 13.84 0.03 -18.28
C GLY A 218 14.33 1.13 -19.23
N GLU A 219 13.78 1.20 -20.44
CA GLU A 219 14.09 2.22 -21.45
C GLU A 219 13.69 3.63 -21.01
N GLU A 220 12.68 3.75 -20.16
CA GLU A 220 12.31 5.03 -19.51
C GLU A 220 13.33 5.48 -18.45
N GLY A 221 14.37 4.67 -18.17
CA GLY A 221 15.42 4.95 -17.19
C GLY A 221 14.92 4.92 -15.74
N GLN A 222 13.74 4.34 -15.49
CA GLN A 222 13.09 4.39 -14.19
C GLN A 222 13.28 3.09 -13.41
N HIS A 223 14.13 3.14 -12.38
CA HIS A 223 14.00 2.19 -11.26
C HIS A 223 12.73 2.55 -10.49
N ASN A 224 11.70 1.71 -10.62
CA ASN A 224 10.40 1.86 -9.99
C ASN A 224 9.88 0.50 -9.47
N LEU A 225 8.84 0.54 -8.63
CA LEU A 225 8.29 -0.67 -8.03
C LEU A 225 7.66 -1.64 -9.05
N GLU A 226 7.17 -1.12 -10.19
CA GLU A 226 6.64 -1.96 -11.28
C GLU A 226 7.75 -2.86 -11.85
N LEU A 227 8.93 -2.31 -12.15
CA LEU A 227 10.07 -3.10 -12.62
C LEU A 227 10.53 -4.13 -11.59
N ALA A 228 10.49 -3.78 -10.30
CA ALA A 228 10.81 -4.73 -9.23
C ALA A 228 9.83 -5.91 -9.20
N LEU A 229 8.53 -5.65 -9.37
CA LEU A 229 7.50 -6.69 -9.42
C LEU A 229 7.62 -7.55 -10.68
N THR A 230 7.82 -6.96 -11.85
CA THR A 230 8.07 -7.72 -13.08
C THR A 230 9.23 -8.69 -12.92
N ARG A 231 10.31 -8.28 -12.23
CA ARG A 231 11.43 -9.17 -11.92
C ARG A 231 11.07 -10.29 -10.94
N VAL A 232 10.20 -10.04 -9.95
CA VAL A 232 9.72 -11.11 -9.05
C VAL A 232 8.91 -12.15 -9.83
N GLU A 233 8.04 -11.74 -10.74
CA GLU A 233 7.27 -12.67 -11.56
C GLU A 233 8.16 -13.49 -12.50
N GLN A 234 9.18 -12.85 -13.11
CA GLN A 234 10.21 -13.57 -13.87
C GLN A 234 10.90 -14.64 -13.00
N ALA A 235 11.20 -14.29 -11.75
CA ALA A 235 11.83 -15.23 -10.83
C ALA A 235 10.94 -16.44 -10.52
N HIS A 236 9.64 -16.22 -10.30
CA HIS A 236 8.68 -17.30 -10.02
C HIS A 236 8.54 -18.24 -11.22
N LEU A 237 8.48 -17.72 -12.44
CA LEU A 237 8.45 -18.55 -13.65
C LEU A 237 9.75 -19.33 -13.85
N GLN A 238 10.91 -18.70 -13.64
CA GLN A 238 12.20 -19.40 -13.73
C GLN A 238 12.31 -20.54 -12.70
N GLN A 239 11.82 -20.33 -11.48
CA GLN A 239 11.76 -21.40 -10.48
C GLN A 239 10.86 -22.56 -10.93
N ARG A 240 9.68 -22.28 -11.51
CA ARG A 240 8.78 -23.31 -12.05
C ARG A 240 9.41 -24.09 -13.21
N LEU A 241 10.26 -23.43 -14.01
CA LEU A 241 11.02 -24.04 -15.10
C LEU A 241 12.31 -24.76 -14.62
N GLY A 242 12.62 -24.70 -13.31
CA GLY A 242 13.83 -25.31 -12.74
C GLY A 242 15.12 -24.49 -12.95
N ASP A 243 15.02 -23.27 -13.47
CA ASP A 243 16.14 -22.33 -13.57
C ASP A 243 16.33 -21.56 -12.26
N TYR A 244 16.92 -22.23 -11.28
CA TYR A 244 17.20 -21.64 -9.96
C TYR A 244 18.26 -20.52 -10.01
N TYR A 245 19.13 -20.52 -11.03
CA TYR A 245 20.11 -19.44 -11.21
C TYR A 245 19.40 -18.17 -11.65
N GLY A 246 18.57 -18.26 -12.71
CA GLY A 246 17.75 -17.16 -13.19
C GLY A 246 16.83 -16.62 -12.10
N HIS A 247 16.13 -17.51 -11.38
CA HIS A 247 15.28 -17.14 -10.24
C HIS A 247 16.00 -16.20 -9.26
N ARG A 248 17.19 -16.59 -8.79
CA ARG A 248 17.98 -15.76 -7.86
C ARG A 248 18.46 -14.45 -8.49
N GLU A 249 18.86 -14.48 -9.76
CA GLU A 249 19.31 -13.30 -10.50
C GLU A 249 18.20 -12.24 -10.58
N LYS A 250 16.97 -12.66 -10.88
CA LYS A 250 15.81 -11.76 -10.93
C LYS A 250 15.38 -11.25 -9.57
N LEU A 251 15.36 -12.09 -8.52
CA LEU A 251 15.09 -11.63 -7.15
C LEU A 251 16.14 -10.61 -6.68
N ARG A 252 17.44 -10.81 -7.00
CA ARG A 252 18.48 -9.80 -6.70
C ARG A 252 18.22 -8.49 -7.44
N GLY A 253 17.86 -8.57 -8.72
CA GLY A 253 17.49 -7.41 -9.51
C GLY A 253 16.28 -6.67 -8.91
N ALA A 254 15.27 -7.38 -8.42
CA ALA A 254 14.14 -6.80 -7.72
C ALA A 254 14.57 -6.14 -6.40
N LEU A 255 15.42 -6.82 -5.62
CA LEU A 255 15.92 -6.32 -4.33
C LEU A 255 16.67 -5.00 -4.49
N VAL A 256 17.56 -4.88 -5.47
CA VAL A 256 18.29 -3.63 -5.74
C VAL A 256 17.31 -2.49 -6.01
N ILE A 257 16.28 -2.72 -6.83
CA ILE A 257 15.28 -1.69 -7.13
C ILE A 257 14.49 -1.33 -5.87
N ARG A 258 14.11 -2.31 -5.03
CA ARG A 258 13.40 -2.05 -3.77
C ARG A 258 14.29 -1.33 -2.75
N GLN A 259 15.59 -1.58 -2.72
CA GLN A 259 16.52 -0.80 -1.90
C GLN A 259 16.65 0.65 -2.40
N LEU A 260 16.62 0.87 -3.72
CA LEU A 260 16.72 2.20 -4.32
C LEU A 260 15.41 3.01 -4.26
N CYS A 261 14.25 2.35 -4.22
CA CYS A 261 12.94 3.01 -4.25
C CYS A 261 12.39 3.23 -2.83
N PRO A 262 11.84 2.21 -2.13
CA PRO A 262 11.37 2.39 -0.76
C PRO A 262 12.50 2.43 0.29
N GLY A 263 13.68 1.85 0.02
CA GLY A 263 14.79 1.83 0.97
C GLY A 263 15.12 0.42 1.47
N ALA A 264 16.29 0.27 2.09
CA ALA A 264 16.78 -1.03 2.55
C ALA A 264 16.02 -1.60 3.75
N ASP A 265 15.33 -0.75 4.52
CA ASP A 265 14.54 -1.09 5.71
C ASP A 265 13.07 -1.44 5.37
N HIS A 266 12.73 -1.52 4.09
CA HIS A 266 11.38 -1.85 3.66
C HIS A 266 11.12 -3.38 3.78
N PRO A 267 9.97 -3.84 4.33
CA PRO A 267 9.68 -5.26 4.56
C PRO A 267 9.77 -6.14 3.30
N SER A 268 9.51 -5.57 2.12
CA SER A 268 9.64 -6.28 0.86
C SER A 268 11.10 -6.66 0.52
N CYS A 269 12.08 -5.95 1.09
CA CYS A 269 13.50 -6.26 0.92
C CYS A 269 13.84 -7.54 1.68
N ASP A 270 13.40 -7.65 2.94
CA ASP A 270 13.56 -8.84 3.77
C ASP A 270 12.82 -10.05 3.16
N ALA A 271 11.61 -9.84 2.66
CA ALA A 271 10.85 -10.88 1.97
C ALA A 271 11.62 -11.46 0.77
N LEU A 272 12.22 -10.61 -0.06
CA LEU A 272 13.04 -11.06 -1.21
C LEU A 272 14.31 -11.78 -0.75
N VAL A 273 14.96 -11.30 0.31
CA VAL A 273 16.14 -11.97 0.87
C VAL A 273 15.80 -13.38 1.33
N LEU A 274 14.71 -13.54 2.08
CA LEU A 274 14.23 -14.85 2.51
C LEU A 274 13.89 -15.76 1.33
N GLU A 275 13.23 -15.22 0.31
CA GLU A 275 12.85 -15.99 -0.88
C GLU A 275 14.05 -16.49 -1.68
N MET A 276 15.11 -15.69 -1.81
CA MET A 276 16.36 -16.12 -2.49
C MET A 276 17.07 -17.29 -1.80
N HIS A 277 16.83 -17.49 -0.51
CA HIS A 277 17.46 -18.53 0.31
C HIS A 277 16.66 -19.83 0.37
N ASN A 278 15.40 -19.81 -0.05
CA ASN A 278 14.55 -20.99 -0.20
C ASN A 278 14.71 -21.62 -1.60
#